data_AF-A0A366F011-F1
#
_entry.id   AF-A0A366F011-F1
#
_cell.length_a   1.000
_cell.length_b   1.000
_cell.length_c   1.000
_cell.angle_alpha   90.00
_cell.angle_beta   90.00
_cell.angle_gamma   90.00
#
_symmetry.space_group_name_H-M   'P 1'
#
loop_
_entity.id
_entity.type
_entity.pdbx_description
1 polymer ?
#
loop_
_entity_poly.entity_id
_entity_poly.type
_entity_poly.pdbx_seq_one_letter_code
_entity_poly.pdbx_strand_id
1 'polypeptide(L)'
;MGRLLKQKWLLMRINQKRSEMIGLGESLGLCAAETIKCSQQLDQLLNDYEKCTNKVVSITLQETSNEFGQYIKGLLKRTAS
;
A
#
# COMPACT_ATOMS: atom_id res chain seq x y z
N MET A 1 -7.96 26.74 -0.45
CA MET A 1 -7.89 25.89 -1.67
C MET A 1 -6.72 24.89 -1.69
N GLY A 2 -5.57 25.14 -1.05
CA GLY A 2 -4.41 24.21 -1.14
C GLY A 2 -4.58 22.82 -0.51
N ARG A 3 -5.45 22.66 0.51
CA ARG A 3 -5.59 21.39 1.25
C ARG A 3 -6.25 20.27 0.43
N LEU A 4 -7.25 20.60 -0.39
CA LEU A 4 -7.96 19.65 -1.26
C LEU A 4 -7.09 19.16 -2.42
N LEU A 5 -6.29 20.05 -3.00
CA LEU A 5 -5.33 19.71 -4.05
C LEU A 5 -4.25 18.78 -3.51
N LYS A 6 -3.74 19.06 -2.31
CA LYS A 6 -2.76 18.20 -1.62
C LYS A 6 -3.32 16.80 -1.34
N GLN A 7 -4.56 16.70 -0.87
CA GLN A 7 -5.23 15.41 -0.67
C GLN A 7 -5.38 14.64 -1.99
N LYS A 8 -5.89 15.26 -3.06
CA LYS A 8 -6.01 14.60 -4.37
C LYS A 8 -4.67 14.10 -4.90
N TRP A 9 -3.62 14.91 -4.77
CA TRP A 9 -2.28 14.53 -5.21
C TRP A 9 -1.73 13.34 -4.42
N LEU A 10 -1.87 13.36 -3.09
CA LEU A 10 -1.47 12.25 -2.22
C LEU A 10 -2.25 10.96 -2.54
N LEU A 11 -3.57 11.05 -2.75
CA LEU A 11 -4.40 9.90 -3.11
C LEU A 11 -3.98 9.27 -4.44
N MET A 12 -3.66 10.10 -5.44
CA MET A 12 -3.16 9.64 -6.73
C MET A 12 -1.80 8.94 -6.57
N ARG A 13 -0.91 9.51 -5.76
CA ARG A 13 0.42 8.95 -5.51
C ARG A 13 0.37 7.63 -4.75
N ILE A 14 -0.53 7.51 -3.78
CA ILE A 14 -0.81 6.26 -3.04
C ILE A 14 -1.27 5.17 -4.01
N ASN A 15 -2.23 5.47 -4.88
CA ASN A 15 -2.73 4.49 -5.86
C ASN A 15 -1.63 4.03 -6.82
N GLN A 16 -0.85 4.97 -7.37
CA GLN A 16 0.27 4.64 -8.25
C GLN A 16 1.28 3.74 -7.54
N LYS A 17 1.68 4.10 -6.32
CA LYS A 17 2.67 3.36 -5.54
C LYS A 17 2.17 1.98 -5.10
N ARG A 18 0.86 1.84 -4.88
CA ARG A 18 0.21 0.55 -4.63
C ARG A 18 0.31 -0.37 -5.84
N SER A 19 0.02 0.12 -7.04
CA SER A 19 0.18 -0.65 -8.27
C SER A 19 1.63 -1.08 -8.51
N GLU A 20 2.60 -0.21 -8.24
CA GLU A 20 4.03 -0.58 -8.27
C GLU A 20 4.36 -1.69 -7.27
N MET A 21 3.89 -1.58 -6.02
CA MET A 21 4.15 -2.59 -4.99
C MET A 21 3.55 -3.96 -5.37
N ILE A 22 2.37 -3.97 -5.99
CA ILE A 22 1.75 -5.20 -6.51
C ILE A 22 2.64 -5.79 -7.60
N GLY A 23 3.02 -5.01 -8.61
CA GLY A 23 3.88 -5.49 -9.70
C GLY A 23 5.24 -6.01 -9.20
N LEU A 24 5.84 -5.35 -8.21
CA LEU A 24 7.08 -5.83 -7.58
C LEU A 24 6.86 -7.09 -6.75
N GLY A 25 5.74 -7.18 -6.02
CA GLY A 25 5.36 -8.40 -5.30
C GLY A 25 5.15 -9.60 -6.21
N GLU A 26 4.60 -9.37 -7.41
CA GLU A 26 4.44 -10.41 -8.44
C GLU A 26 5.77 -10.78 -9.12
N SER A 27 6.63 -9.80 -9.39
CA SER A 27 7.87 -10.04 -10.14
C SER A 27 9.05 -10.50 -9.28
N LEU A 28 9.23 -9.93 -8.09
CA LEU A 28 10.40 -10.14 -7.21
C LEU A 28 10.04 -10.93 -5.95
N GLY A 29 8.75 -11.04 -5.63
CA GLY A 29 8.26 -11.61 -4.40
C GLY A 29 8.16 -10.61 -3.26
N LEU A 30 7.43 -11.01 -2.23
CA LEU A 30 7.01 -10.15 -1.12
C LEU A 30 8.13 -9.89 -0.11
N CYS A 31 9.13 -10.77 -0.06
CA CYS A 31 10.34 -10.62 0.77
C CYS A 31 11.47 -9.88 0.06
N ALA A 32 11.29 -9.48 -1.20
CA ALA A 32 12.30 -8.69 -1.90
C ALA A 32 12.45 -7.33 -1.22
N ALA A 33 13.70 -6.88 -1.04
CA ALA A 33 14.01 -5.59 -0.44
C ALA A 33 13.27 -4.43 -1.16
N GLU A 34 13.08 -4.54 -2.47
CA GLU A 34 12.34 -3.56 -3.29
C GLU A 34 10.84 -3.52 -2.96
N THR A 35 10.22 -4.68 -2.73
CA THR A 35 8.80 -4.78 -2.33
C THR A 35 8.59 -4.26 -0.91
N ILE A 36 9.52 -4.58 0.00
CA ILE A 36 9.51 -4.07 1.38
C ILE A 36 9.71 -2.55 1.40
N LYS A 37 10.64 -2.04 0.59
CA LYS A 37 10.88 -0.59 0.48
C LYS A 37 9.67 0.12 -0.12
N CYS A 38 9.00 -0.48 -1.12
CA CYS A 38 7.77 0.07 -1.67
C CYS A 38 6.62 0.07 -0.68
N SER A 39 6.49 -0.95 0.18
CA SER A 39 5.46 -0.96 1.22
C SER A 39 5.70 0.12 2.27
N GLN A 40 6.95 0.34 2.69
CA GLN A 40 7.32 1.43 3.61
C GLN A 40 7.03 2.81 3.01
N GLN A 41 7.35 3.01 1.72
CA GLN A 41 7.06 4.27 1.03
C GLN A 41 5.56 4.52 0.88
N LEU A 42 4.77 3.46 0.62
CA LEU A 42 3.32 3.54 0.54
C LEU A 42 2.71 3.91 1.90
N ASP A 43 3.20 3.29 2.97
CA ASP A 43 2.78 3.58 4.35
C ASP A 43 3.06 5.04 4.74
N GLN A 44 4.22 5.56 4.35
CA GLN A 44 4.56 6.96 4.62
C GLN A 44 3.64 7.94 3.88
N LEU A 45 3.31 7.65 2.61
CA LEU A 45 2.35 8.44 1.83
C LEU A 45 0.93 8.40 2.44
N LEU A 46 0.52 7.24 2.95
CA LEU A 46 -0.76 7.06 3.67
C LEU A 46 -0.77 7.90 4.95
N ASN A 47 0.30 7.85 5.76
CA ASN A 47 0.46 8.66 6.96
C ASN A 47 0.43 10.17 6.67
N ASP A 48 1.05 10.62 5.58
CA ASP A 48 1.00 12.03 5.17
C ASP A 48 -0.39 12.46 4.70
N TYR A 49 -1.13 11.55 4.04
CA TYR A 49 -2.53 11.77 3.67
C TYR A 49 -3.44 11.85 4.90
N GLU A 50 -3.27 10.93 5.86
CA GLU A 50 -3.95 10.90 7.16
C GLU A 50 -3.74 12.22 7.92
N LYS A 51 -2.49 12.67 8.05
CA LYS A 51 -2.15 13.96 8.67
C LYS A 51 -2.80 15.14 7.95
N CYS A 52 -2.95 15.07 6.62
CA CYS A 52 -3.61 16.10 5.83
C CYS A 52 -5.14 16.06 5.90
N THR A 53 -5.76 14.91 6.22
CA THR A 53 -7.22 14.75 6.25
C THR A 53 -7.83 14.91 7.66
N ASN A 54 -7.01 14.93 8.71
CA ASN A 54 -7.40 15.27 10.09
C ASN A 54 -8.71 14.61 10.56
N LYS A 55 -8.78 13.29 10.40
CA LYS A 55 -9.63 12.44 11.23
C LYS A 55 -8.79 11.21 11.59
N VAL A 56 -8.76 10.91 12.88
CA VAL A 56 -8.45 9.58 13.39
C VAL A 56 -9.51 8.64 12.81
N VAL A 57 -9.30 8.18 11.58
CA VAL A 57 -9.80 6.90 11.18
C VAL A 57 -8.61 6.01 11.43
N SER A 58 -8.67 5.29 12.54
CA SER A 58 -7.99 4.01 12.62
C SER A 58 -8.37 3.22 11.37
N ILE A 59 -7.65 3.39 10.27
CA ILE A 59 -7.57 2.36 9.24
C ILE A 59 -6.71 1.29 9.90
N THR A 60 -7.37 0.58 10.80
CA THR A 60 -7.26 -0.86 10.90
C THR A 60 -7.14 -1.36 9.47
N LEU A 61 -5.94 -1.80 9.08
CA LEU A 61 -5.58 -2.98 8.28
C LEU A 61 -6.70 -3.80 7.58
N GLN A 62 -7.82 -3.23 7.11
CA GLN A 62 -9.01 -4.00 6.73
C GLN A 62 -9.64 -3.67 5.38
N GLU A 63 -9.18 -2.68 4.60
CA GLU A 63 -9.68 -2.53 3.21
C GLU A 63 -8.59 -2.50 2.11
N THR A 64 -7.32 -2.68 2.47
CA THR A 64 -6.29 -3.21 1.56
C THR A 64 -6.05 -4.72 1.78
N SER A 65 -6.83 -5.33 2.67
CA SER A 65 -6.58 -6.65 3.25
C SER A 65 -7.12 -7.84 2.44
N ASN A 66 -8.07 -7.63 1.52
CA ASN A 66 -8.69 -8.78 0.86
C ASN A 66 -8.10 -9.15 -0.51
N GLU A 67 -7.22 -8.35 -1.12
CA GLU A 67 -6.56 -8.74 -2.37
C GLU A 67 -5.07 -8.99 -2.15
N PHE A 68 -4.37 -8.06 -1.51
CA PHE A 68 -2.97 -8.26 -1.14
C PHE A 68 -2.82 -9.38 -0.10
N GLY A 69 -3.67 -9.39 0.94
CA GLY A 69 -3.66 -10.47 1.94
C GLY A 69 -4.04 -11.83 1.36
N GLN A 70 -5.00 -11.87 0.43
CA GLN A 70 -5.35 -13.11 -0.29
C GLN A 70 -4.26 -13.53 -1.28
N TYR A 71 -3.56 -12.59 -1.90
CA TYR A 71 -2.42 -12.84 -2.77
C TYR A 71 -1.22 -13.41 -1.99
N ILE A 72 -0.88 -12.81 -0.84
CA ILE A 72 0.13 -13.35 0.09
C ILE A 72 -0.26 -14.77 0.54
N LYS A 73 -1.52 -14.98 0.96
CA LYS A 73 -2.01 -16.33 1.30
C LYS A 73 -1.93 -17.30 0.13
N GLY A 74 -2.24 -16.84 -1.09
CA GLY A 74 -2.17 -17.63 -2.32
C GLY A 74 -0.76 -18.02 -2.72
N LEU A 75 0.22 -17.14 -2.50
CA LEU A 75 1.64 -17.41 -2.73
C LEU A 75 2.22 -18.35 -1.68
N LEU A 76 1.93 -18.12 -0.40
CA LEU A 76 2.40 -18.98 0.70
C LEU A 76 1.88 -20.42 0.58
N LYS A 77 0.65 -20.62 0.09
CA LYS A 77 0.10 -21.96 -0.21
C LYS A 77 0.83 -22.69 -1.34
N ARG A 78 1.48 -21.96 -2.26
CA ARG A 78 2.12 -22.53 -3.46
C ARG A 78 3.57 -22.97 -3.20
N THR A 79 4.22 -22.45 -2.16
CA THR A 79 5.61 -22.76 -1.78
C THR A 79 5.73 -23.98 -0.84
N ALA A 80 4.63 -24.61 -0.44
CA ALA A 80 4.60 -25.72 0.53
C ALA A 80 4.27 -27.11 -0.07
N SER A 81 4.48 -27.32 -1.37
CA SER A 81 4.45 -28.65 -2.01
C SER A 81 5.82 -29.06 -2.52
#